data_AF-A0A3L6PQB7-F1
#
_entry.id   AF-A0A3L6PQB7-F1
#
_cell.length_a   1.000
_cell.length_b   1.000
_cell.length_c   1.000
_cell.angle_alpha   90.00
_cell.angle_beta   90.00
_cell.angle_gamma   90.00
#
_symmetry.space_group_name_H-M   'P 1'
#
loop_
_entity.id
_entity.type
_entity.pdbx_description
1 polymer ?
#
loop_
_entity_poly.entity_id
_entity_poly.type
_entity_poly.pdbx_seq_one_letter_code
_entity_poly.pdbx_strand_id
1 'polypeptide(L)'
;MIGYSDSGKDAGRLSAAWQLYKAQEELIKVAKQFGVKLTMFHGRGGTVGRGGGPTHLAILSQPPDTIHGSLRVTVQGEVIEQSFGEEHLCFRTLQRFTAATLEHGMHPPISPKPEWRALLDEMAVVATKEYRSVVFQEPRFVEYFRLDEHRKQAIQEKASGGIESLRAIPWIFAWTQTRFHLPVWLGFGAAFKHIMEKDIRNLHMLQEMYNEWPFFRVTIDLVEMVFAKGDPGIAALYDKLLVSSELWPLGEKLRANYEETKRLLLQVAGHKDLLEGDLYLKQRLRFRDSYITTLNVCQAYTMKRIRDPDYHVTLRPHLSKEIKDWNKPAAELVKLNPTSEYAPGLEDTLILTMKGIAAGMQNTG
;
A
#
# COMPACT_ATOMS: atom_id res chain seq x y z
N MET A 1 11.86 7.63 -16.03
CA MET A 1 11.17 7.60 -14.71
C MET A 1 10.36 6.32 -14.65
N ILE A 2 10.30 5.67 -13.49
CA ILE A 2 9.51 4.45 -13.27
C ILE A 2 8.52 4.65 -12.11
N GLY A 3 7.28 4.19 -12.29
CA GLY A 3 6.19 4.36 -11.31
C GLY A 3 5.72 3.02 -10.76
N TYR A 4 5.80 2.82 -9.45
CA TYR A 4 5.46 1.54 -8.82
C TYR A 4 3.96 1.42 -8.56
N SER A 5 3.34 2.44 -7.95
CA SER A 5 1.89 2.43 -7.70
C SER A 5 1.07 2.49 -8.99
N ASP A 6 1.57 3.18 -10.03
CA ASP A 6 0.89 3.26 -11.32
C ASP A 6 0.88 1.90 -12.04
N SER A 7 2.05 1.26 -12.18
CA SER A 7 2.14 -0.08 -12.76
C SER A 7 1.42 -1.14 -11.90
N GLY A 8 1.48 -1.01 -10.58
CA GLY A 8 0.77 -1.90 -9.66
C GLY A 8 -0.75 -1.82 -9.78
N LYS A 9 -1.30 -0.63 -10.10
CA LYS A 9 -2.74 -0.44 -10.37
C LYS A 9 -3.17 -1.12 -11.68
N ASP A 10 -2.28 -1.25 -12.66
CA ASP A 10 -2.61 -1.84 -13.95
C ASP A 10 -2.63 -3.39 -13.91
N ALA A 11 -1.64 -3.98 -13.25
CA ALA A 11 -1.36 -5.42 -13.42
C ALA A 11 -1.13 -6.18 -12.10
N GLY A 12 -1.31 -5.53 -10.94
CA GLY A 12 -0.95 -6.08 -9.64
C GLY A 12 0.52 -5.87 -9.31
N ARG A 13 0.81 -5.81 -8.00
CA ARG A 13 2.12 -5.36 -7.50
C ARG A 13 3.27 -6.30 -7.83
N LEU A 14 3.06 -7.62 -7.79
CA LEU A 14 4.10 -8.62 -8.11
C LEU A 14 4.58 -8.45 -9.56
N SER A 15 3.64 -8.45 -10.51
CA SER A 15 3.92 -8.32 -11.93
C SER A 15 4.56 -6.97 -12.26
N ALA A 16 4.07 -5.89 -11.65
CA ALA A 16 4.68 -4.57 -11.78
C ALA A 16 6.14 -4.55 -11.30
N ALA A 17 6.43 -5.12 -10.12
CA ALA A 17 7.78 -5.16 -9.59
C ALA A 17 8.72 -5.97 -10.49
N TRP A 18 8.29 -7.14 -10.96
CA TRP A 18 9.09 -7.99 -11.83
C TRP A 18 9.35 -7.34 -13.20
N GLN A 19 8.32 -6.75 -13.81
CA GLN A 19 8.47 -6.07 -15.09
C GLN A 19 9.37 -4.82 -14.96
N LEU A 20 9.29 -4.09 -13.84
CA LEU A 20 10.19 -2.97 -13.57
C LEU A 20 11.65 -3.41 -13.38
N TYR A 21 11.90 -4.57 -12.78
CA TYR A 21 13.26 -5.11 -12.68
C TYR A 21 13.82 -5.40 -14.07
N LYS A 22 13.09 -6.18 -14.89
CA LYS A 22 13.50 -6.51 -16.27
C LYS A 22 13.67 -5.27 -17.15
N ALA A 23 12.75 -4.31 -17.06
CA ALA A 23 12.83 -3.08 -17.84
C ALA A 23 14.11 -2.28 -17.52
N GLN A 24 14.49 -2.21 -16.25
CA GLN A 24 15.73 -1.53 -15.85
C GLN A 24 16.97 -2.26 -16.37
N GLU A 25 17.00 -3.60 -16.35
CA GLU A 25 18.09 -4.41 -16.94
C GLU A 25 18.25 -4.19 -18.44
N GLU A 26 17.15 -4.13 -19.20
CA GLU A 26 17.22 -3.90 -20.64
C GLU A 26 17.61 -2.46 -20.97
N LEU A 27 17.08 -1.48 -20.23
CA LEU A 27 17.42 -0.08 -20.42
C LEU A 27 18.91 0.19 -20.18
N ILE A 28 19.51 -0.42 -19.15
CA ILE A 28 20.94 -0.22 -18.88
C ILE A 28 21.82 -0.85 -19.96
N LYS A 29 21.44 -2.01 -20.52
CA LYS A 29 22.15 -2.63 -21.65
C LYS A 29 22.16 -1.70 -22.86
N VAL A 30 21.01 -1.15 -23.23
CA VAL A 30 20.90 -0.21 -24.35
C VAL A 30 21.68 1.07 -24.06
N ALA A 31 21.56 1.65 -22.87
CA ALA A 31 22.30 2.87 -22.52
C ALA A 31 23.83 2.67 -22.64
N LYS A 32 24.35 1.52 -22.19
CA LYS A 32 25.76 1.14 -22.34
C LYS A 32 26.19 1.02 -23.80
N GLN A 33 25.37 0.41 -24.65
CA GLN A 33 25.66 0.28 -26.09
C GLN A 33 25.86 1.65 -26.77
N PHE A 34 25.13 2.66 -26.34
CA PHE A 34 25.19 4.02 -26.90
C PHE A 34 26.08 4.99 -26.10
N GLY A 35 26.79 4.52 -25.07
CA GLY A 35 27.64 5.39 -24.23
C GLY A 35 26.86 6.45 -23.44
N VAL A 36 25.57 6.21 -23.16
CA VAL A 36 24.70 7.14 -22.43
C VAL A 36 24.71 6.83 -20.94
N LYS A 37 24.97 7.84 -20.11
CA LYS A 37 24.79 7.73 -18.65
C LYS A 37 23.30 7.84 -18.31
N LEU A 38 22.66 6.71 -18.05
CA LEU A 38 21.25 6.63 -17.66
C LEU A 38 21.07 6.88 -16.16
N THR A 39 20.14 7.76 -15.79
CA THR A 39 19.70 7.98 -14.41
C THR A 39 18.25 7.53 -14.25
N MET A 40 18.01 6.53 -13.40
CA MET A 40 16.67 6.11 -13.03
C MET A 40 16.06 7.10 -12.03
N PHE A 41 14.87 7.62 -12.37
CA PHE A 41 14.05 8.35 -11.41
C PHE A 41 12.95 7.43 -10.88
N HIS A 42 13.08 7.03 -9.63
CA HIS A 42 12.14 6.19 -8.90
C HIS A 42 10.98 7.02 -8.36
N GLY A 43 9.77 6.77 -8.89
CA GLY A 43 8.53 7.37 -8.44
C GLY A 43 8.00 6.77 -7.12
N ARG A 44 6.79 7.18 -6.75
CA ARG A 44 6.13 6.77 -5.50
C ARG A 44 5.79 5.27 -5.44
N GLY A 45 5.64 4.76 -4.21
CA GLY A 45 5.20 3.39 -3.92
C GLY A 45 6.30 2.34 -4.03
N GLY A 46 7.51 2.69 -4.48
CA GLY A 46 8.64 1.76 -4.57
C GLY A 46 9.21 1.39 -3.21
N THR A 47 9.90 0.25 -3.13
CA THR A 47 10.65 -0.17 -1.94
C THR A 47 11.72 0.86 -1.54
N VAL A 48 12.29 1.57 -2.52
CA VAL A 48 13.24 2.67 -2.32
C VAL A 48 12.63 3.90 -1.63
N GLY A 49 11.32 4.14 -1.78
CA GLY A 49 10.61 5.31 -1.24
C GLY A 49 10.13 5.16 0.21
N ARG A 50 10.43 4.04 0.87
CA ARG A 50 9.86 3.69 2.19
C ARG A 50 10.42 4.49 3.37
N GLY A 51 11.57 5.15 3.19
CA GLY A 51 12.30 5.83 4.26
C GLY A 51 12.81 4.86 5.34
N GLY A 52 13.70 5.34 6.21
CA GLY A 52 14.29 4.49 7.26
C GLY A 52 15.19 3.36 6.74
N GLY A 53 15.38 2.31 7.56
CA GLY A 53 16.28 1.17 7.28
C GLY A 53 15.97 0.38 6.00
N PRO A 54 14.71 0.05 5.68
CA PRO A 54 14.37 -0.76 4.50
C PRO A 54 14.81 -0.15 3.16
N THR A 55 14.95 1.17 3.08
CA THR A 55 15.43 1.86 1.86
C THR A 55 16.88 1.49 1.53
N HIS A 56 17.73 1.19 2.53
CA HIS A 56 19.13 0.82 2.29
C HIS A 56 19.19 -0.46 1.43
N LEU A 57 18.56 -1.54 1.89
CA LEU A 57 18.52 -2.80 1.16
C LEU A 57 17.77 -2.67 -0.18
N ALA A 58 16.74 -1.83 -0.25
CA ALA A 58 16.02 -1.58 -1.49
C ALA A 58 16.90 -0.95 -2.59
N ILE A 59 17.83 -0.07 -2.23
CA ILE A 59 18.82 0.49 -3.17
C ILE A 59 19.82 -0.59 -3.59
N LEU A 60 20.36 -1.36 -2.63
CA LEU A 60 21.28 -2.46 -2.92
C LEU A 60 20.64 -3.57 -3.78
N SER A 61 19.31 -3.68 -3.76
CA SER A 61 18.56 -4.67 -4.56
C SER A 61 18.29 -4.27 -6.01
N GLN A 62 18.62 -3.04 -6.42
CA GLN A 62 18.41 -2.63 -7.81
C GLN A 62 19.25 -3.50 -8.75
N PRO A 63 18.82 -3.71 -10.01
CA PRO A 63 19.61 -4.51 -10.93
C PRO A 63 21.05 -3.98 -11.06
N PRO A 64 22.05 -4.85 -11.33
CA PRO A 64 23.43 -4.41 -11.51
C PRO A 64 23.53 -3.26 -12.51
N ASP A 65 24.43 -2.31 -12.24
CA ASP A 65 24.74 -1.19 -13.13
C ASP A 65 23.62 -0.15 -13.36
N THR A 66 22.48 -0.23 -12.68
CA THR A 66 21.38 0.74 -12.93
C THR A 66 21.51 2.07 -12.18
N ILE A 67 22.46 2.19 -11.24
CA ILE A 67 22.64 3.38 -10.39
C ILE A 67 23.85 4.21 -10.80
N HIS A 68 25.04 3.60 -10.95
CA HIS A 68 26.30 4.26 -11.34
C HIS A 68 26.53 5.66 -10.70
N GLY A 69 26.33 5.74 -9.38
CA GLY A 69 26.55 6.96 -8.59
C GLY A 69 25.53 8.08 -8.83
N SER A 70 24.43 7.83 -9.54
CA SER A 70 23.36 8.81 -9.80
C SER A 70 22.00 8.22 -9.47
N LEU A 71 21.50 8.54 -8.28
CA LEU A 71 20.20 8.09 -7.79
C LEU A 71 19.23 9.27 -7.67
N ARG A 72 18.01 9.10 -8.19
CA ARG A 72 16.90 10.04 -7.96
C ARG A 72 15.68 9.29 -7.44
N VAL A 73 15.20 9.65 -6.25
CA VAL A 73 14.08 8.99 -5.57
C VAL A 73 13.06 10.01 -5.12
N THR A 74 11.77 9.69 -5.27
CA THR A 74 10.68 10.46 -4.66
C THR A 74 10.61 10.20 -3.16
N VAL A 75 10.73 11.25 -2.35
CA VAL A 75 10.31 11.23 -0.95
C VAL A 75 8.82 11.51 -0.90
N GLN A 76 8.02 10.55 -0.41
CA GLN A 76 6.58 10.71 -0.29
C GLN A 76 6.23 11.56 0.93
N GLY A 77 5.18 12.38 0.84
CA GLY A 77 4.76 13.28 1.92
C GLY A 77 4.44 12.55 3.21
N GLU A 78 3.87 11.34 3.13
CA GLU A 78 3.56 10.49 4.29
C GLU A 78 4.79 9.92 5.01
N VAL A 79 6.01 10.10 4.49
CA VAL A 79 7.29 9.66 5.09
C VAL A 79 8.23 10.83 5.37
N ILE A 80 7.86 12.06 5.01
CA ILE A 80 8.75 13.23 5.13
C ILE A 80 9.16 13.48 6.57
N GLU A 81 8.19 13.42 7.50
CA GLU A 81 8.39 13.63 8.93
C GLU A 81 9.30 12.55 9.52
N GLN A 82 9.04 11.28 9.20
CA GLN A 82 9.89 10.18 9.66
C GLN A 82 11.33 10.29 9.16
N SER A 83 11.52 10.84 7.96
CA SER A 83 12.82 10.90 7.30
C SER A 83 13.64 12.11 7.72
N PHE A 84 12.99 13.24 7.99
CA PHE A 84 13.64 14.55 8.12
C PHE A 84 13.13 15.42 9.28
N GLY A 85 12.09 15.00 10.01
CA GLY A 85 11.48 15.79 11.10
C GLY A 85 12.33 15.88 12.37
N GLU A 86 13.27 14.97 12.56
CA GLU A 86 14.20 14.96 13.70
C GLU A 86 15.66 14.91 13.20
N GLU A 87 16.55 15.65 13.87
CA GLU A 87 17.92 15.90 13.42
C GLU A 87 18.75 14.62 13.20
N HIS A 88 18.72 13.69 14.15
CA HIS A 88 19.46 12.43 14.06
C HIS A 88 18.87 11.51 12.98
N LEU A 89 17.54 11.48 12.84
CA LEU A 89 16.87 10.73 11.78
C LEU A 89 17.16 11.30 10.39
N CYS A 90 17.18 12.63 10.26
CA CYS A 90 17.60 13.34 9.05
C CYS A 90 19.01 12.93 8.64
N PHE A 91 19.97 13.02 9.58
CA PHE A 91 21.35 12.59 9.33
C PHE A 91 21.42 11.13 8.88
N ARG A 92 20.76 10.21 9.59
CA ARG A 92 20.72 8.79 9.23
C ARG A 92 20.07 8.55 7.86
N THR A 93 19.11 9.40 7.46
CA THR A 93 18.48 9.34 6.14
C THR A 93 19.47 9.71 5.05
N LEU A 94 20.17 10.83 5.18
CA LEU A 94 21.20 11.22 4.23
C LEU A 94 22.33 10.18 4.16
N GLN A 95 22.78 9.69 5.32
CA GLN A 95 23.83 8.66 5.42
C GLN A 95 23.48 7.39 4.63
N ARG A 96 22.27 6.83 4.80
CA ARG A 96 21.91 5.56 4.15
C ARG A 96 21.73 5.69 2.64
N PHE A 97 21.20 6.82 2.16
CA PHE A 97 21.09 7.07 0.71
C PHE A 97 22.48 7.15 0.07
N THR A 98 23.41 7.88 0.70
CA THR A 98 24.79 8.00 0.21
C THR A 98 25.50 6.65 0.24
N ALA A 99 25.44 5.93 1.36
CA ALA A 99 26.13 4.65 1.53
C ALA A 99 25.63 3.59 0.53
N ALA A 100 24.32 3.37 0.46
CA ALA A 100 23.76 2.32 -0.41
C ALA A 100 23.97 2.63 -1.90
N THR A 101 23.92 3.91 -2.30
CA THR A 101 24.20 4.34 -3.68
C THR A 101 25.65 4.07 -4.06
N LEU A 102 26.58 4.35 -3.15
CA LEU A 102 28.01 4.11 -3.35
C LEU A 102 28.30 2.61 -3.43
N GLU A 103 27.81 1.85 -2.45
CA GLU A 103 28.03 0.41 -2.34
C GLU A 103 27.47 -0.33 -3.55
N HIS A 104 26.24 -0.05 -3.99
CA HIS A 104 25.66 -0.70 -5.18
C HIS A 104 26.54 -0.55 -6.43
N GLY A 105 27.17 0.61 -6.60
CA GLY A 105 28.05 0.88 -7.74
C GLY A 105 29.38 0.13 -7.71
N MET A 106 29.81 -0.39 -6.55
CA MET A 106 31.08 -1.10 -6.35
C MET A 106 30.87 -2.59 -6.02
N HIS A 107 29.72 -2.92 -5.48
CA HIS A 107 29.31 -4.24 -5.02
C HIS A 107 27.87 -4.50 -5.48
N PRO A 108 27.65 -4.81 -6.76
CA PRO A 108 26.32 -5.09 -7.28
C PRO A 108 25.73 -6.36 -6.65
N PRO A 109 24.39 -6.47 -6.57
CA PRO A 109 23.76 -7.68 -6.06
C PRO A 109 23.97 -8.87 -7.00
N ILE A 110 23.72 -10.07 -6.48
CA ILE A 110 23.74 -11.28 -7.29
C ILE A 110 22.73 -11.19 -8.44
N SER A 111 23.14 -11.64 -9.62
CA SER A 111 22.23 -11.85 -10.75
C SER A 111 21.26 -13.00 -10.42
N PRO A 112 19.97 -12.88 -10.75
CA PRO A 112 19.03 -13.97 -10.51
C PRO A 112 19.36 -15.19 -11.36
N LYS A 113 19.26 -16.38 -10.74
CA LYS A 113 19.41 -17.67 -11.42
C LYS A 113 18.33 -17.84 -12.51
N PRO A 114 18.59 -18.56 -13.61
CA PRO A 114 17.62 -18.74 -14.70
C PRO A 114 16.25 -19.28 -14.22
N GLU A 115 16.27 -20.23 -13.28
CA GLU A 115 15.08 -20.81 -12.67
C GLU A 115 14.26 -19.78 -11.87
N TRP A 116 14.91 -18.84 -11.18
CA TRP A 116 14.22 -17.76 -10.46
C TRP A 116 13.51 -16.80 -11.43
N ARG A 117 14.15 -16.49 -12.57
CA ARG A 117 13.51 -15.69 -13.63
C ARG A 117 12.30 -16.39 -14.23
N ALA A 118 12.46 -17.66 -14.58
CA ALA A 118 11.38 -18.47 -15.15
C ALA A 118 10.19 -18.58 -14.19
N LEU A 119 10.46 -18.78 -12.89
CA LEU A 119 9.43 -18.81 -11.85
C LEU A 119 8.67 -17.48 -11.79
N LEU A 120 9.37 -16.34 -11.74
CA LEU A 120 8.72 -15.03 -11.69
C LEU A 120 7.98 -14.65 -12.98
N ASP A 121 8.46 -15.07 -14.15
CA ASP A 121 7.75 -14.89 -15.42
C ASP A 121 6.39 -15.60 -15.38
N GLU A 122 6.33 -16.82 -14.86
CA GLU A 122 5.07 -17.55 -14.70
C GLU A 122 4.17 -16.94 -13.62
N MET A 123 4.73 -16.62 -12.46
CA MET A 123 3.99 -15.99 -11.36
C MET A 123 3.36 -14.65 -11.77
N ALA A 124 4.06 -13.85 -12.58
CA ALA A 124 3.56 -12.56 -13.04
C ALA A 124 2.30 -12.70 -13.93
N VAL A 125 2.24 -13.73 -14.78
CA VAL A 125 1.06 -14.01 -15.62
C VAL A 125 -0.15 -14.35 -14.75
N VAL A 126 0.04 -15.23 -13.76
CA VAL A 126 -1.04 -15.66 -12.85
C VAL A 126 -1.50 -14.51 -11.95
N ALA A 127 -0.56 -13.77 -11.36
CA ALA A 127 -0.87 -12.62 -10.52
C ALA A 127 -1.66 -11.54 -11.27
N THR A 128 -1.25 -11.22 -12.51
CA THR A 128 -1.97 -10.25 -13.35
C THR A 128 -3.35 -10.74 -13.72
N LYS A 129 -3.51 -12.04 -14.03
CA LYS A 129 -4.82 -12.63 -14.33
C LYS A 129 -5.76 -12.52 -13.13
N GLU A 130 -5.34 -12.92 -11.94
CA GLU A 130 -6.15 -12.81 -10.73
C GLU A 130 -6.49 -11.34 -10.43
N TYR A 131 -5.48 -10.46 -10.41
CA TYR A 131 -5.66 -9.04 -10.15
C TYR A 131 -6.70 -8.42 -11.09
N ARG A 132 -6.54 -8.62 -12.41
CA ARG A 132 -7.44 -8.05 -13.39
C ARG A 132 -8.82 -8.69 -13.37
N SER A 133 -8.93 -9.98 -13.02
CA SER A 133 -10.22 -10.66 -12.88
C SER A 133 -11.09 -9.99 -11.81
N VAL A 134 -10.48 -9.51 -10.73
CA VAL A 134 -11.19 -8.82 -9.64
C VAL A 134 -11.36 -7.34 -9.95
N VAL A 135 -10.32 -6.64 -10.38
CA VAL A 135 -10.33 -5.16 -10.43
C VAL A 135 -11.01 -4.63 -11.68
N PHE A 136 -10.92 -5.35 -12.81
CA PHE A 136 -11.43 -4.87 -14.10
C PHE A 136 -12.53 -5.76 -14.71
N GLN A 137 -12.55 -7.06 -14.41
CA GLN A 137 -13.50 -7.99 -15.03
C GLN A 137 -14.73 -8.28 -14.16
N GLU A 138 -14.62 -8.18 -12.83
CA GLU A 138 -15.75 -8.35 -11.90
C GLU A 138 -16.72 -7.16 -12.05
N PRO A 139 -17.93 -7.36 -12.59
CA PRO A 139 -18.81 -6.25 -12.96
C PRO A 139 -19.22 -5.38 -11.77
N ARG A 140 -19.32 -5.99 -10.58
CA ARG A 140 -19.75 -5.28 -9.36
C ARG A 140 -18.57 -4.73 -8.54
N PHE A 141 -17.33 -4.85 -9.02
CA PHE A 141 -16.16 -4.38 -8.26
C PHE A 141 -16.17 -2.87 -8.02
N VAL A 142 -16.54 -2.08 -9.03
CA VAL A 142 -16.58 -0.62 -8.91
C VAL A 142 -17.69 -0.19 -7.93
N GLU A 143 -18.83 -0.89 -7.93
CA GLU A 143 -19.92 -0.69 -6.97
C GLU A 143 -19.41 -0.96 -5.54
N TYR A 144 -18.75 -2.10 -5.33
CA TYR A 144 -18.13 -2.47 -4.05
C TYR A 144 -17.04 -1.48 -3.60
N PHE A 145 -16.19 -1.00 -4.52
CA PHE A 145 -15.10 -0.07 -4.21
C PHE A 145 -15.59 1.32 -3.78
N ARG A 146 -16.76 1.76 -4.24
CA ARG A 146 -17.32 3.11 -3.98
C ARG A 146 -17.87 3.24 -2.55
N LEU A 147 -17.01 2.99 -1.58
CA LEU A 147 -17.27 3.14 -0.14
C LEU A 147 -17.21 4.59 0.36
N ASP A 148 -16.80 5.58 -0.45
CA ASP A 148 -16.66 6.99 0.00
C ASP A 148 -17.15 7.99 -1.06
N GLU A 149 -17.69 9.14 -0.64
CA GLU A 149 -18.06 10.27 -1.51
C GLU A 149 -16.85 11.08 -1.96
N HIS A 150 -15.77 11.13 -1.18
CA HIS A 150 -14.50 11.69 -1.66
C HIS A 150 -13.81 10.79 -2.71
N ARG A 151 -14.10 9.49 -2.71
CA ARG A 151 -13.76 8.59 -3.85
C ARG A 151 -14.58 8.92 -5.10
N LYS A 152 -15.78 9.51 -4.99
CA LYS A 152 -16.55 10.01 -6.15
C LYS A 152 -15.85 11.21 -6.79
N GLN A 153 -15.40 12.20 -6.01
CA GLN A 153 -14.70 13.39 -6.54
C GLN A 153 -13.34 13.07 -7.19
N ALA A 154 -12.65 12.01 -6.74
CA ALA A 154 -11.37 11.59 -7.31
C ALA A 154 -11.48 10.86 -8.66
N ILE A 155 -12.65 10.29 -8.96
CA ILE A 155 -12.99 9.76 -10.29
C ILE A 155 -13.56 10.96 -11.04
N GLN A 156 -12.84 11.47 -12.06
CA GLN A 156 -13.42 12.49 -12.93
C GLN A 156 -14.79 12.01 -13.41
N GLU A 157 -15.81 12.87 -13.31
CA GLU A 157 -17.15 12.68 -13.88
C GLU A 157 -17.12 12.69 -15.42
N LYS A 158 -16.22 11.91 -16.02
CA LYS A 158 -16.49 11.35 -17.34
C LYS A 158 -17.35 10.12 -17.07
N ALA A 159 -18.66 10.32 -17.20
CA ALA A 159 -19.65 9.28 -17.28
C ALA A 159 -19.09 8.08 -18.07
N SER A 160 -18.88 6.94 -17.39
CA SER A 160 -18.33 5.63 -17.86
C SER A 160 -16.93 5.19 -17.41
N GLY A 161 -16.14 5.96 -16.65
CA GLY A 161 -14.78 5.54 -16.25
C GLY A 161 -14.72 4.48 -15.12
N GLY A 162 -14.08 3.33 -15.38
CA GLY A 162 -13.78 2.29 -14.38
C GLY A 162 -12.56 2.63 -13.50
N ILE A 163 -11.89 1.62 -12.92
CA ILE A 163 -10.64 1.81 -12.13
C ILE A 163 -9.49 2.39 -12.98
N GLU A 164 -9.59 2.29 -14.30
CA GLU A 164 -8.63 2.81 -15.28
C GLU A 164 -8.46 4.33 -15.16
N SER A 165 -9.57 5.07 -14.99
CA SER A 165 -9.55 6.54 -14.86
C SER A 165 -9.17 7.02 -13.46
N LEU A 166 -9.08 6.13 -12.47
CA LEU A 166 -8.67 6.48 -11.12
C LEU A 166 -7.15 6.62 -11.03
N ARG A 167 -6.68 7.75 -10.49
CA ARG A 167 -5.25 7.97 -10.21
C ARG A 167 -4.74 7.03 -9.11
N ALA A 168 -3.45 6.71 -9.14
CA ALA A 168 -2.83 5.80 -8.17
C ALA A 168 -2.88 6.29 -6.70
N ILE A 169 -2.87 7.61 -6.45
CA ILE A 169 -2.96 8.15 -5.08
C ILE A 169 -4.33 7.81 -4.44
N PRO A 170 -5.48 8.23 -5.01
CA PRO A 170 -6.79 7.83 -4.50
C PRO A 170 -6.98 6.32 -4.37
N TRP A 171 -6.44 5.54 -5.31
CA TRP A 171 -6.53 4.08 -5.29
C TRP A 171 -5.89 3.48 -4.03
N ILE A 172 -4.61 3.79 -3.77
CA ILE A 172 -3.91 3.29 -2.56
C ILE A 172 -4.52 3.89 -1.29
N PHE A 173 -4.83 5.19 -1.29
CA PHE A 173 -5.35 5.89 -0.12
C PHE A 173 -6.67 5.28 0.36
N ALA A 174 -7.61 5.04 -0.57
CA ALA A 174 -8.90 4.43 -0.29
C ALA A 174 -8.78 3.12 0.51
N TRP A 175 -7.99 2.17 0.01
CA TRP A 175 -7.81 0.86 0.66
C TRP A 175 -6.96 0.90 1.93
N THR A 176 -6.12 1.93 2.06
CA THR A 176 -5.33 2.16 3.28
C THR A 176 -6.23 2.64 4.42
N GLN A 177 -7.21 3.50 4.12
CA GLN A 177 -8.17 4.00 5.11
C GLN A 177 -9.00 2.87 5.74
N THR A 178 -9.34 1.83 4.97
CA THR A 178 -10.16 0.69 5.46
C THR A 178 -9.33 -0.47 6.01
N ARG A 179 -8.02 -0.28 6.22
CA ARG A 179 -7.09 -1.31 6.72
C ARG A 179 -7.02 -2.57 5.85
N PHE A 180 -7.45 -2.50 4.59
CA PHE A 180 -7.56 -3.69 3.74
C PHE A 180 -6.42 -3.83 2.73
N HIS A 181 -5.86 -2.70 2.28
CA HIS A 181 -4.64 -2.67 1.46
C HIS A 181 -4.66 -3.54 0.19
N LEU A 182 -5.85 -3.81 -0.36
CA LEU A 182 -6.08 -4.64 -1.55
C LEU A 182 -5.06 -4.43 -2.69
N PRO A 183 -4.70 -3.19 -3.07
CA PRO A 183 -3.79 -2.95 -4.19
C PRO A 183 -2.38 -3.52 -4.03
N VAL A 184 -1.96 -3.80 -2.80
CA VAL A 184 -0.57 -4.19 -2.51
C VAL A 184 -0.38 -5.70 -2.63
N TRP A 185 -1.37 -6.49 -2.22
CA TRP A 185 -1.22 -7.94 -2.08
C TRP A 185 -2.04 -8.76 -3.09
N LEU A 186 -3.08 -8.17 -3.72
CA LEU A 186 -3.91 -8.90 -4.68
C LEU A 186 -3.07 -9.41 -5.86
N GLY A 187 -3.20 -10.70 -6.18
CA GLY A 187 -2.39 -11.40 -7.17
C GLY A 187 -1.28 -12.29 -6.59
N PHE A 188 -0.77 -11.97 -5.39
CA PHE A 188 0.30 -12.78 -4.77
C PHE A 188 -0.19 -14.17 -4.36
N GLY A 189 -1.38 -14.25 -3.75
CA GLY A 189 -1.97 -15.51 -3.29
C GLY A 189 -2.10 -16.53 -4.42
N ALA A 190 -2.75 -16.17 -5.53
CA ALA A 190 -2.87 -17.08 -6.68
C ALA A 190 -1.52 -17.44 -7.29
N ALA A 191 -0.59 -16.48 -7.39
CA ALA A 191 0.73 -16.75 -7.95
C ALA A 191 1.53 -17.76 -7.10
N PHE A 192 1.57 -17.59 -5.78
CA PHE A 192 2.22 -18.55 -4.87
C PHE A 192 1.56 -19.92 -4.92
N LYS A 193 0.23 -19.96 -4.85
CA LYS A 193 -0.52 -21.21 -4.88
C LYS A 193 -0.25 -21.99 -6.17
N HIS A 194 -0.34 -21.32 -7.32
CA HIS A 194 -0.11 -21.92 -8.63
C HIS A 194 1.27 -22.59 -8.74
N ILE A 195 2.33 -21.87 -8.39
CA ILE A 195 3.69 -22.41 -8.50
C ILE A 195 3.99 -23.47 -7.43
N MET A 196 3.42 -23.38 -6.23
CA MET A 196 3.58 -24.42 -5.20
C MET A 196 2.83 -25.72 -5.54
N GLU A 197 1.66 -25.62 -6.18
CA GLU A 197 0.88 -26.77 -6.65
C GLU A 197 1.53 -27.44 -7.87
N LYS A 198 2.23 -26.67 -8.70
CA LYS A 198 2.92 -27.17 -9.90
C LYS A 198 4.11 -28.08 -9.58
N ASP A 199 4.89 -27.76 -8.55
CA ASP A 199 6.02 -28.57 -8.09
C ASP A 199 6.30 -28.28 -6.61
N ILE A 200 6.34 -29.33 -5.78
CA ILE A 200 6.61 -29.22 -4.34
C ILE A 200 7.99 -28.57 -4.05
N ARG A 201 8.94 -28.67 -4.98
CA ARG A 201 10.27 -28.06 -4.86
C ARG A 201 10.23 -26.53 -4.99
N ASN A 202 9.17 -25.97 -5.58
CA ASN A 202 9.06 -24.53 -5.78
C ASN A 202 8.91 -23.76 -4.46
N LEU A 203 8.34 -24.36 -3.41
CA LEU A 203 8.35 -23.72 -2.09
C LEU A 203 9.78 -23.50 -1.60
N HIS A 204 10.65 -24.49 -1.75
CA HIS A 204 12.05 -24.35 -1.36
C HIS A 204 12.77 -23.31 -2.22
N MET A 205 12.49 -23.27 -3.53
CA MET A 205 13.04 -22.26 -4.42
C MET A 205 12.62 -20.84 -4.04
N LEU A 206 11.36 -20.61 -3.66
CA LEU A 206 10.89 -19.31 -3.18
C LEU A 206 11.58 -18.89 -1.87
N GLN A 207 11.78 -19.84 -0.95
CA GLN A 207 12.50 -19.60 0.30
C GLN A 207 13.97 -19.28 0.04
N GLU A 208 14.60 -19.98 -0.90
CA GLU A 208 15.95 -19.67 -1.36
C GLU A 208 16.01 -18.26 -1.98
N MET A 209 15.07 -17.92 -2.88
CA MET A 209 14.96 -16.58 -3.46
C MET A 209 14.80 -15.50 -2.37
N TYR A 210 14.01 -15.76 -1.33
CA TYR A 210 13.81 -14.80 -0.24
C TYR A 210 15.09 -14.57 0.58
N ASN A 211 15.87 -15.63 0.81
CA ASN A 211 17.10 -15.56 1.59
C ASN A 211 18.31 -15.04 0.78
N GLU A 212 18.39 -15.38 -0.50
CA GLU A 212 19.57 -15.13 -1.32
C GLU A 212 19.41 -13.95 -2.28
N TRP A 213 18.19 -13.65 -2.75
CA TRP A 213 17.97 -12.62 -3.78
C TRP A 213 17.40 -11.32 -3.20
N PRO A 214 18.20 -10.23 -3.12
CA PRO A 214 17.76 -8.99 -2.46
C PRO A 214 16.49 -8.38 -3.06
N PHE A 215 16.29 -8.48 -4.38
CA PHE A 215 15.08 -7.96 -5.05
C PHE A 215 13.81 -8.68 -4.56
N PHE A 216 13.85 -10.00 -4.48
CA PHE A 216 12.71 -10.78 -4.03
C PHE A 216 12.45 -10.52 -2.55
N ARG A 217 13.51 -10.51 -1.72
CA ARG A 217 13.42 -10.18 -0.30
C ARG A 217 12.71 -8.85 -0.02
N VAL A 218 13.19 -7.74 -0.59
CA VAL A 218 12.58 -6.42 -0.34
C VAL A 218 11.15 -6.30 -0.89
N THR A 219 10.80 -7.11 -1.89
CA THR A 219 9.44 -7.19 -2.43
C THR A 219 8.51 -7.86 -1.42
N ILE A 220 8.92 -8.99 -0.84
CA ILE A 220 8.17 -9.70 0.21
C ILE A 220 8.08 -8.88 1.49
N ASP A 221 9.19 -8.29 1.96
CA ASP A 221 9.23 -7.41 3.14
C ASP A 221 8.29 -6.20 3.03
N LEU A 222 8.02 -5.74 1.80
CA LEU A 222 7.04 -4.69 1.57
C LEU A 222 5.63 -5.18 1.85
N VAL A 223 5.26 -6.31 1.27
CA VAL A 223 3.93 -6.88 1.41
C VAL A 223 3.69 -7.33 2.86
N GLU A 224 4.69 -7.93 3.52
CA GLU A 224 4.60 -8.34 4.92
C GLU A 224 4.34 -7.16 5.87
N MET A 225 5.04 -6.05 5.69
CA MET A 225 4.80 -4.82 6.46
C MET A 225 3.39 -4.28 6.25
N VAL A 226 2.87 -4.35 5.01
CA VAL A 226 1.52 -3.90 4.71
C VAL A 226 0.48 -4.83 5.35
N PHE A 227 0.72 -6.14 5.38
CA PHE A 227 -0.09 -7.06 6.17
C PHE A 227 -0.07 -6.71 7.66
N ALA A 228 1.08 -6.35 8.22
CA ALA A 228 1.18 -5.91 9.62
C ALA A 228 0.43 -4.59 9.92
N LYS A 229 0.11 -3.80 8.89
CA LYS A 229 -0.74 -2.61 8.99
C LYS A 229 -2.22 -2.91 8.68
N GLY A 230 -2.55 -4.11 8.21
CA GLY A 230 -3.90 -4.49 7.81
C GLY A 230 -4.71 -5.08 8.95
N ASP A 231 -6.03 -4.99 8.82
CA ASP A 231 -6.99 -5.60 9.75
C ASP A 231 -8.27 -5.99 8.97
N PRO A 232 -8.46 -7.29 8.64
CA PRO A 232 -9.64 -7.74 7.91
C PRO A 232 -10.92 -7.67 8.75
N GLY A 233 -10.84 -7.61 10.08
CA GLY A 233 -11.98 -7.39 10.97
C GLY A 233 -12.51 -5.97 10.86
N ILE A 234 -11.61 -4.98 10.83
CA ILE A 234 -11.98 -3.59 10.53
C ILE A 234 -12.52 -3.47 9.11
N ALA A 235 -11.89 -4.09 8.11
CA ALA A 235 -12.44 -4.09 6.74
C ALA A 235 -13.87 -4.67 6.68
N ALA A 236 -14.15 -5.75 7.42
CA ALA A 236 -15.49 -6.33 7.53
C ALA A 236 -16.51 -5.38 8.20
N LEU A 237 -16.07 -4.55 9.15
CA LEU A 237 -16.93 -3.52 9.75
C LEU A 237 -17.37 -2.48 8.72
N TYR A 238 -16.46 -2.02 7.86
CA TYR A 238 -16.82 -1.10 6.77
C TYR A 238 -17.82 -1.76 5.82
N ASP A 239 -17.62 -3.03 5.46
CA ASP A 239 -18.57 -3.76 4.62
C ASP A 239 -19.96 -3.82 5.26
N LYS A 240 -20.03 -4.23 6.53
CA LYS A 240 -21.31 -4.35 7.25
C LYS A 240 -22.08 -3.03 7.33
N LEU A 241 -21.37 -1.90 7.45
CA LEU A 241 -22.00 -0.59 7.66
C LEU A 241 -22.30 0.17 6.37
N LEU A 242 -21.48 -0.01 5.33
CA LEU A 242 -21.47 0.85 4.14
C LEU A 242 -21.74 0.12 2.82
N VAL A 243 -21.69 -1.22 2.80
CA VAL A 243 -21.88 -2.02 1.58
C VAL A 243 -23.26 -2.67 1.60
N SER A 244 -23.93 -2.66 0.44
CA SER A 244 -25.18 -3.39 0.24
C SER A 244 -25.00 -4.88 0.55
N SER A 245 -25.97 -5.48 1.22
CA SER A 245 -25.92 -6.90 1.61
C SER A 245 -25.67 -7.87 0.45
N GLU A 246 -26.09 -7.50 -0.77
CA GLU A 246 -25.84 -8.29 -1.98
C GLU A 246 -24.36 -8.41 -2.36
N LEU A 247 -23.53 -7.47 -1.92
CA LEU A 247 -22.09 -7.41 -2.21
C LEU A 247 -21.23 -8.01 -1.09
N TRP A 248 -21.83 -8.39 0.04
CA TRP A 248 -21.09 -9.01 1.15
C TRP A 248 -20.32 -10.28 0.73
N PRO A 249 -20.86 -11.18 -0.12
CA PRO A 249 -20.11 -12.33 -0.59
C PRO A 249 -18.81 -11.97 -1.32
N LEU A 250 -18.79 -10.86 -2.07
CA LEU A 250 -17.57 -10.37 -2.72
C LEU A 250 -16.55 -9.92 -1.66
N GLY A 251 -16.97 -9.16 -0.66
CA GLY A 251 -16.10 -8.73 0.44
C GLY A 251 -15.55 -9.89 1.25
N GLU A 252 -16.37 -10.91 1.53
CA GLU A 252 -15.95 -12.15 2.20
C GLU A 252 -14.92 -12.92 1.37
N LYS A 253 -15.15 -13.07 0.06
CA LYS A 253 -14.19 -13.68 -0.87
C LYS A 253 -12.85 -12.96 -0.87
N LEU A 254 -12.86 -11.62 -0.89
CA LEU A 254 -11.63 -10.83 -0.85
C LEU A 254 -10.90 -10.98 0.50
N ARG A 255 -11.62 -11.02 1.63
CA ARG A 255 -11.01 -11.27 2.95
C ARG A 255 -10.45 -12.69 3.09
N ALA A 256 -11.10 -13.69 2.50
CA ALA A 256 -10.56 -15.05 2.44
C ALA A 256 -9.23 -15.07 1.65
N ASN A 257 -9.17 -14.37 0.51
CA ASN A 257 -7.95 -14.23 -0.28
C ASN A 257 -6.84 -13.49 0.49
N TYR A 258 -7.19 -12.44 1.25
CA TYR A 258 -6.25 -11.75 2.15
C TYR A 258 -5.59 -12.73 3.13
N GLU A 259 -6.36 -13.57 3.80
CA GLU A 259 -5.84 -14.55 4.77
C GLU A 259 -5.01 -15.66 4.10
N GLU A 260 -5.46 -16.17 2.94
CA GLU A 260 -4.70 -17.16 2.17
C GLU A 260 -3.35 -16.59 1.69
N THR A 261 -3.36 -15.36 1.15
CA THR A 261 -2.15 -14.67 0.69
C THR A 261 -1.18 -14.42 1.85
N LYS A 262 -1.68 -13.94 3.01
CA LYS A 262 -0.88 -13.71 4.21
C LYS A 262 -0.19 -15.00 4.67
N ARG A 263 -0.93 -16.12 4.72
CA ARG A 263 -0.39 -17.42 5.11
C ARG A 263 0.69 -17.91 4.15
N LEU A 264 0.44 -17.84 2.84
CA LEU A 264 1.41 -18.26 1.82
C LEU A 264 2.68 -17.39 1.85
N LEU A 265 2.52 -16.09 2.05
CA LEU A 265 3.65 -15.16 2.18
C LEU A 265 4.54 -15.52 3.37
N LEU A 266 3.94 -15.82 4.54
CA LEU A 266 4.70 -16.24 5.73
C LEU A 266 5.45 -17.55 5.50
N GLN A 267 4.86 -18.50 4.77
CA GLN A 267 5.55 -19.75 4.38
C GLN A 267 6.75 -19.49 3.47
N VAL A 268 6.62 -18.56 2.51
CA VAL A 268 7.72 -18.14 1.62
C VAL A 268 8.83 -17.44 2.40
N ALA A 269 8.48 -16.55 3.34
CA ALA A 269 9.44 -15.86 4.18
C ALA A 269 10.07 -16.77 5.25
N GLY A 270 9.46 -17.92 5.54
CA GLY A 270 9.87 -18.81 6.64
C GLY A 270 9.54 -18.25 8.03
N HIS A 271 8.62 -17.29 8.12
CA HIS A 271 8.19 -16.66 9.37
C HIS A 271 6.95 -17.36 9.96
N LYS A 272 6.83 -17.42 11.29
CA LYS A 272 5.63 -17.89 11.98
C LYS A 272 4.60 -16.78 12.14
N ASP A 273 5.07 -15.56 12.38
CA ASP A 273 4.25 -14.37 12.54
C ASP A 273 4.76 -13.22 11.67
N LEU A 274 3.85 -12.28 11.34
CA LEU A 274 4.23 -11.06 10.63
C LEU A 274 5.34 -10.30 11.36
N LEU A 275 6.31 -9.83 10.57
CA LEU A 275 7.49 -9.07 10.99
C LEU A 275 8.34 -9.79 12.02
N GLU A 276 8.44 -11.12 11.95
CA GLU A 276 9.33 -11.91 12.81
C GLU A 276 10.80 -11.46 12.67
N GLY A 277 11.23 -11.12 11.45
CA GLY A 277 12.56 -10.56 11.17
C GLY A 277 12.77 -9.09 11.54
N ASP A 278 11.74 -8.34 11.96
CA ASP A 278 11.84 -6.92 12.33
C ASP A 278 10.95 -6.56 13.54
N LEU A 279 11.40 -6.99 14.73
CA LEU A 279 10.69 -6.76 15.99
C LEU A 279 10.54 -5.26 16.34
N TYR A 280 11.48 -4.41 15.91
CA TYR A 280 11.42 -2.98 16.14
C TYR A 280 10.28 -2.34 15.35
N LEU A 281 10.14 -2.70 14.06
CA LEU A 281 9.02 -2.24 13.25
C LEU A 281 7.70 -2.78 13.79
N LYS A 282 7.64 -4.07 14.15
CA LYS A 282 6.45 -4.72 14.74
C LYS A 282 5.96 -3.97 15.98
N GLN A 283 6.87 -3.65 16.89
CA GLN A 283 6.54 -2.89 18.11
C GLN A 283 5.99 -1.50 17.78
N ARG A 284 6.65 -0.76 16.87
CA ARG A 284 6.23 0.61 16.50
C ARG A 284 4.85 0.65 15.86
N LEU A 285 4.51 -0.32 15.02
CA LEU A 285 3.18 -0.41 14.40
C LEU A 285 2.11 -0.71 15.46
N ARG A 286 2.39 -1.65 16.37
CA ARG A 286 1.46 -2.02 17.45
C ARG A 286 1.08 -0.85 18.36
N PHE A 287 2.01 0.07 18.64
CA PHE A 287 1.70 1.27 19.44
C PHE A 287 0.74 2.25 18.74
N ARG A 288 0.68 2.23 17.42
CA ARG A 288 -0.20 3.12 16.65
C ARG A 288 -1.62 2.54 16.53
N ASP A 289 -1.75 1.22 16.57
CA ASP A 289 -3.00 0.52 16.23
C ASP A 289 -4.19 0.96 17.06
N SER A 290 -4.04 1.16 18.38
CA SER A 290 -5.17 1.57 19.24
C SER A 290 -5.80 2.89 18.80
N TYR A 291 -4.98 3.87 18.43
CA TYR A 291 -5.44 5.18 17.95
C TYR A 291 -6.08 5.07 16.57
N ILE A 292 -5.40 4.36 15.65
CA ILE A 292 -5.89 4.21 14.27
C ILE A 292 -7.21 3.44 14.24
N THR A 293 -7.32 2.37 15.01
CA THR A 293 -8.54 1.54 15.13
C THR A 293 -9.71 2.36 15.67
N THR A 294 -9.46 3.21 16.67
CA THR A 294 -10.49 4.14 17.18
C THR A 294 -10.99 5.08 16.07
N LEU A 295 -10.06 5.63 15.28
CA LEU A 295 -10.41 6.49 14.15
C LEU A 295 -11.13 5.72 13.03
N ASN A 296 -10.79 4.45 12.79
CA ASN A 296 -11.46 3.62 11.79
C ASN A 296 -12.92 3.37 12.14
N VAL A 297 -13.21 2.99 13.39
CA VAL A 297 -14.59 2.79 13.84
C VAL A 297 -15.35 4.10 13.78
N CYS A 298 -14.76 5.21 14.25
CA CYS A 298 -15.34 6.54 14.15
C CYS A 298 -15.64 6.92 12.69
N GLN A 299 -14.71 6.67 11.78
CA GLN A 299 -14.87 6.92 10.35
C GLN A 299 -16.04 6.11 9.77
N ALA A 300 -16.07 4.78 9.97
CA ALA A 300 -17.11 3.93 9.39
C ALA A 300 -18.53 4.33 9.84
N TYR A 301 -18.72 4.62 11.13
CA TYR A 301 -20.01 5.10 11.64
C TYR A 301 -20.34 6.53 11.19
N THR A 302 -19.36 7.41 11.07
CA THR A 302 -19.56 8.77 10.53
C THR A 302 -20.00 8.71 9.08
N MET A 303 -19.36 7.87 8.26
CA MET A 303 -19.75 7.65 6.87
C MET A 303 -21.16 7.07 6.76
N LYS A 304 -21.53 6.13 7.63
CA LYS A 304 -22.90 5.59 7.65
C LYS A 304 -23.93 6.70 7.91
N ARG A 305 -23.68 7.56 8.90
CA ARG A 305 -24.55 8.70 9.22
C ARG A 305 -24.65 9.74 8.10
N ILE A 306 -23.58 9.93 7.33
CA ILE A 306 -23.58 10.85 6.18
C ILE A 306 -24.41 10.29 5.02
N ARG A 307 -24.33 8.98 4.78
CA ARG A 307 -24.88 8.33 3.57
C ARG A 307 -26.30 7.84 3.69
N ASP A 308 -26.72 7.51 4.90
CA ASP A 308 -27.99 6.86 5.21
C ASP A 308 -28.80 7.80 6.13
N PRO A 309 -29.65 8.68 5.56
CA PRO A 309 -30.47 9.60 6.34
C PRO A 309 -31.43 8.90 7.31
N ASP A 310 -31.79 7.65 7.02
CA ASP A 310 -32.67 6.81 7.85
C ASP A 310 -31.92 6.16 9.01
N TYR A 311 -30.58 6.28 9.06
CA TYR A 311 -29.78 5.80 10.18
C TYR A 311 -29.90 6.73 11.40
N HIS A 312 -30.93 6.48 12.21
CA HIS A 312 -31.18 7.23 13.44
C HIS A 312 -30.13 6.93 14.52
N VAL A 313 -29.53 8.01 15.03
CA VAL A 313 -28.58 7.96 16.16
C VAL A 313 -29.19 8.63 17.38
N THR A 314 -29.11 7.98 18.54
CA THR A 314 -29.47 8.61 19.81
C THR A 314 -28.32 9.48 20.28
N LEU A 315 -28.50 10.80 20.26
CA LEU A 315 -27.50 11.73 20.75
C LEU A 315 -27.47 11.70 22.28
N ARG A 316 -26.28 11.50 22.84
CA ARG A 316 -26.05 11.60 24.28
C ARG A 316 -25.97 13.07 24.72
N PRO A 317 -26.21 13.38 26.01
CA PRO A 317 -25.87 14.68 26.58
C PRO A 317 -24.41 15.04 26.31
N HIS A 318 -24.16 16.33 26.07
CA HIS A 318 -22.82 16.80 25.77
C HIS A 318 -21.87 16.56 26.96
N LEU A 319 -20.69 15.99 26.70
CA LEU A 319 -19.75 15.59 27.77
C LEU A 319 -18.68 16.64 28.09
N SER A 320 -18.29 17.49 27.12
CA SER A 320 -17.27 18.52 27.41
C SER A 320 -17.88 19.64 28.23
N LYS A 321 -17.25 19.96 29.37
CA LYS A 321 -17.71 21.02 30.28
C LYS A 321 -17.22 22.41 29.88
N GLU A 322 -16.34 22.49 28.88
CA GLU A 322 -15.72 23.73 28.42
C GLU A 322 -16.62 24.55 27.47
N ILE A 323 -17.74 23.99 26.99
CA ILE A 323 -18.70 24.68 26.12
C ILE A 323 -19.69 25.50 26.95
N LYS A 324 -19.24 26.58 27.57
CA LYS A 324 -20.12 27.52 28.30
C LYS A 324 -20.52 28.79 27.52
N ASP A 325 -19.82 29.16 26.44
CA ASP A 325 -20.16 30.35 25.65
C ASP A 325 -20.95 30.00 24.37
N TRP A 326 -22.28 29.96 24.50
CA TRP A 326 -23.24 29.49 23.49
C TRP A 326 -23.57 30.46 22.35
N ASN A 327 -22.75 31.48 22.10
CA ASN A 327 -22.99 32.42 20.99
C ASN A 327 -22.33 32.02 19.65
N LYS A 328 -21.66 30.87 19.53
CA LYS A 328 -21.02 30.42 18.26
C LYS A 328 -21.15 28.91 17.92
N PRO A 329 -22.35 28.32 17.74
CA PRO A 329 -22.46 26.86 17.64
C PRO A 329 -22.07 26.27 16.27
N ALA A 330 -22.43 26.92 15.14
CA ALA A 330 -22.22 26.32 13.81
C ALA A 330 -20.80 26.55 13.27
N ALA A 331 -20.26 27.76 13.44
CA ALA A 331 -18.99 28.17 12.84
C ALA A 331 -17.76 27.41 13.38
N GLU A 332 -17.83 26.86 14.60
CA GLU A 332 -16.73 26.05 15.15
C GLU A 332 -16.76 24.58 14.73
N LEU A 333 -17.90 24.10 14.21
CA LEU A 333 -18.10 22.71 13.78
C LEU A 333 -17.82 22.50 12.28
N VAL A 334 -17.55 23.58 11.53
CA VAL A 334 -17.27 23.56 10.09
C VAL A 334 -15.98 24.34 9.77
N LYS A 335 -14.95 24.21 10.61
CA LYS A 335 -13.69 24.95 10.45
C LYS A 335 -12.90 24.45 9.24
N LEU A 336 -12.99 23.16 8.91
CA LEU A 336 -12.24 22.57 7.80
C LEU A 336 -12.93 22.78 6.45
N ASN A 337 -14.27 22.77 6.43
CA ASN A 337 -15.07 23.14 5.26
C ASN A 337 -16.28 24.02 5.65
N PRO A 338 -16.16 25.35 5.63
CA PRO A 338 -17.26 26.26 5.99
C PRO A 338 -18.47 26.19 5.05
N THR A 339 -18.29 25.64 3.84
CA THR A 339 -19.32 25.48 2.81
C THR A 339 -19.88 24.06 2.75
N SER A 340 -19.72 23.27 3.83
CA SER A 340 -20.24 21.91 3.90
C SER A 340 -21.76 21.87 3.70
N GLU A 341 -22.22 20.96 2.86
CA GLU A 341 -23.65 20.65 2.66
C GLU A 341 -24.15 19.57 3.65
N TYR A 342 -23.24 18.95 4.41
CA TYR A 342 -23.58 17.93 5.41
C TYR A 342 -23.96 18.57 6.75
N ALA A 343 -24.60 17.79 7.63
CA ALA A 343 -24.90 18.25 8.97
C ALA A 343 -23.61 18.72 9.70
N PRO A 344 -23.61 19.89 10.36
CA PRO A 344 -22.40 20.49 10.95
C PRO A 344 -21.61 19.51 11.83
N GLY A 345 -20.30 19.47 11.61
CA GLY A 345 -19.37 18.59 12.34
C GLY A 345 -19.14 17.22 11.71
N LEU A 346 -20.02 16.71 10.83
CA LEU A 346 -19.83 15.39 10.20
C LEU A 346 -18.65 15.37 9.23
N GLU A 347 -18.57 16.34 8.33
CA GLU A 347 -17.48 16.43 7.35
C GLU A 347 -16.13 16.69 8.05
N ASP A 348 -16.07 17.63 8.99
CA ASP A 348 -14.87 17.91 9.77
C ASP A 348 -14.40 16.66 10.55
N THR A 349 -15.32 15.90 11.16
CA THR A 349 -15.01 14.64 11.83
C THR A 349 -14.44 13.61 10.84
N LEU A 350 -15.05 13.47 9.67
CA LEU A 350 -14.57 12.57 8.63
C LEU A 350 -13.14 12.97 8.18
N ILE A 351 -12.90 14.25 7.91
CA ILE A 351 -11.58 14.77 7.53
C ILE A 351 -10.54 14.48 8.61
N LEU A 352 -10.87 14.69 9.88
CA LEU A 352 -9.97 14.39 11.00
C LEU A 352 -9.62 12.90 11.07
N THR A 353 -10.60 12.01 10.87
CA THR A 353 -10.33 10.57 10.82
C THR A 353 -9.42 10.21 9.66
N MET A 354 -9.67 10.76 8.46
CA MET A 354 -8.85 10.51 7.27
C MET A 354 -7.40 10.94 7.47
N LYS A 355 -7.19 12.14 8.04
CA LYS A 355 -5.86 12.68 8.37
C LYS A 355 -5.16 11.80 9.40
N GLY A 356 -5.82 11.45 10.49
CA GLY A 356 -5.23 10.66 11.57
C GLY A 356 -4.89 9.22 11.16
N ILE A 357 -5.77 8.56 10.40
CA ILE A 357 -5.49 7.22 9.84
C ILE A 357 -4.32 7.29 8.87
N ALA A 358 -4.28 8.27 7.97
CA ALA A 358 -3.17 8.45 7.03
C ALA A 358 -1.83 8.69 7.77
N ALA A 359 -1.84 9.54 8.80
CA ALA A 359 -0.66 9.81 9.62
C ALA A 359 -0.16 8.56 10.36
N GLY A 360 -1.07 7.73 10.88
CA GLY A 360 -0.71 6.48 11.56
C GLY A 360 -0.22 5.38 10.60
N MET A 361 -0.85 5.27 9.43
CA MET A 361 -0.54 4.27 8.40
C MET A 361 0.75 4.58 7.65
N GLN A 362 1.08 5.86 7.42
CA GLN A 362 2.24 6.29 6.64
C GLN A 362 2.28 5.58 5.27
N ASN A 363 3.46 5.13 4.81
CA ASN A 363 3.63 4.44 3.54
C ASN A 363 3.03 3.02 3.52
N THR A 364 2.32 2.68 2.45
CA THR A 364 1.86 1.33 2.14
C THR A 364 2.37 0.85 0.78
N GLY A 365 1.70 1.22 -0.32
CA GLY A 365 1.94 0.71 -1.70
C GLY A 365 2.22 1.74 -2.79
#